data_AF-A0A2E8VPQ7-F1
#
_entry.id   AF-A0A2E8VPQ7-F1
#
_cell.length_a   1.000
_cell.length_b   1.000
_cell.length_c   1.000
_cell.angle_alpha   90.00
_cell.angle_beta   90.00
_cell.angle_gamma   90.00
#
_symmetry.space_group_name_H-M   'P 1'
#
loop_
_entity.id
_entity.type
_entity.pdbx_description
1 polymer ?
#
loop_
_entity_poly.entity_id
_entity_poly.type
_entity_poly.pdbx_seq_one_letter_code
_entity_poly.pdbx_strand_id
1 'polypeptide(L)'
;MSQELFLMRTMRARRPSGRSVHELVSTRQGDSRLNFSGVSGDGSGFVSASILLMTAVDTDGDGDPDATDPDDDNDGVADALDAFPFDPTRSAPAATRLANISTRALVRTGGEVMNGGVIISGTEPKTIFVTGRGPCLDQFGVPNTLDDPQLQFFDVAGNLVDSNDDWADHPNQAAVPESVRPQAAKDAAIAVAVNPGAYTAIVRGVGGATGVGIVEAFLIE
;
A
#
# COMPACT_ATOMS: atom_id res chain seq x y z
N MET A 1 27.68 -24.55 -8.56
CA MET A 1 27.55 -25.81 -9.31
C MET A 1 26.14 -26.32 -9.08
N SER A 2 25.22 -26.05 -10.01
CA SER A 2 23.84 -26.54 -9.93
C SER A 2 23.84 -28.01 -10.31
N GLN A 3 23.33 -28.88 -9.44
CA GLN A 3 23.29 -30.32 -9.69
C GLN A 3 22.05 -30.61 -10.57
N GLU A 4 22.25 -30.98 -11.83
CA GLU A 4 21.18 -31.50 -12.67
C GLU A 4 20.70 -32.83 -12.09
N LEU A 5 19.49 -32.86 -11.51
CA LEU A 5 18.87 -34.09 -11.02
C LEU A 5 18.21 -34.82 -12.19
N PHE A 6 18.96 -35.68 -12.87
CA PHE A 6 18.47 -36.51 -13.98
C PHE A 6 17.70 -37.73 -13.42
N LEU A 7 16.40 -37.59 -13.17
CA LEU A 7 15.57 -38.72 -12.72
C LEU A 7 15.14 -39.59 -13.93
N MET A 8 16.01 -40.47 -14.39
CA MET A 8 15.68 -41.49 -15.41
C MET A 8 14.75 -42.56 -14.83
N ARG A 9 13.43 -42.38 -14.91
CA ARG A 9 12.48 -43.48 -14.69
C ARG A 9 12.06 -44.07 -16.03
N THR A 10 12.71 -45.16 -16.44
CA THR A 10 12.25 -45.99 -17.56
C THR A 10 10.94 -46.71 -17.21
N MET A 11 9.79 -46.17 -17.60
CA MET A 11 8.56 -46.97 -17.65
C MET A 11 8.58 -47.85 -18.91
N ARG A 12 8.79 -49.16 -18.74
CA ARG A 12 8.72 -50.14 -19.85
C ARG A 12 7.26 -50.52 -20.12
N ALA A 13 6.57 -49.81 -21.01
CA ALA A 13 5.38 -50.34 -21.65
C ALA A 13 5.80 -51.20 -22.87
N ARG A 14 5.80 -52.52 -22.72
CA ARG A 14 6.21 -53.45 -23.80
C ARG A 14 5.04 -53.65 -24.78
N ARG A 15 5.10 -53.03 -25.96
CA ARG A 15 4.21 -53.37 -27.09
C ARG A 15 4.77 -54.59 -27.87
N PRO A 16 3.92 -55.35 -28.59
CA PRO A 16 4.30 -56.64 -29.20
C PRO A 16 5.33 -56.54 -30.35
N SER A 17 5.60 -55.34 -30.87
CA SER A 17 6.43 -55.11 -32.06
C SER A 17 7.92 -54.85 -31.79
N GLY A 18 8.39 -55.03 -30.55
CA GLY A 18 9.83 -55.04 -30.26
C GLY A 18 10.58 -53.70 -30.33
N ARG A 19 9.92 -52.56 -30.51
CA ARG A 19 10.55 -51.22 -30.46
C ARG A 19 10.33 -50.55 -29.10
N SER A 20 11.41 -50.09 -28.45
CA SER A 20 11.36 -49.30 -27.21
C SER A 20 11.12 -47.83 -27.52
N VAL A 21 10.17 -47.20 -26.84
CA VAL A 21 9.98 -45.74 -26.88
C VAL A 21 10.77 -45.17 -25.70
N HIS A 22 11.74 -44.30 -25.96
CA HIS A 22 12.52 -43.62 -24.92
C HIS A 22 11.90 -42.24 -24.71
N GLU A 23 11.16 -42.07 -23.61
CA GLU A 23 10.62 -40.77 -23.19
C GLU A 23 11.68 -40.09 -22.30
N LEU A 24 12.21 -38.96 -22.77
CA LEU A 24 13.12 -38.12 -22.00
C LEU A 24 12.31 -36.99 -21.37
N VAL A 25 12.27 -36.97 -20.05
CA VAL A 25 11.71 -35.87 -19.26
C VAL A 25 12.87 -35.18 -18.55
N SER A 26 13.04 -33.88 -18.77
CA SER A 26 14.07 -33.06 -18.12
C SER A 26 13.43 -31.79 -17.58
N THR A 27 13.82 -31.42 -16.36
CA THR A 27 13.49 -30.13 -15.76
C THR A 27 14.78 -29.49 -15.25
N ARG A 28 14.88 -28.16 -15.39
CA ARG A 28 15.86 -27.36 -14.66
C ARG A 28 15.15 -26.69 -13.50
N GLN A 29 15.78 -26.64 -12.33
CA GLN A 29 15.25 -25.90 -11.19
C GLN A 29 15.09 -24.43 -11.58
N GLY A 30 13.86 -23.94 -11.62
CA GLY A 30 13.48 -22.58 -12.06
C GLY A 30 12.97 -22.45 -13.50
N ASP A 31 12.83 -23.55 -14.26
CA ASP A 31 12.24 -23.51 -15.61
C ASP A 31 10.75 -23.88 -15.55
N SER A 32 9.89 -22.90 -15.86
CA SER A 32 8.42 -22.97 -15.90
C SER A 32 7.87 -23.84 -17.05
N ARG A 33 8.65 -24.79 -17.56
CA ARG A 33 8.31 -25.61 -18.74
C ARG A 33 8.75 -27.06 -18.59
N LEU A 34 7.79 -27.98 -18.72
CA LEU A 34 8.07 -29.40 -18.91
C LEU A 34 8.11 -29.69 -20.41
N ASN A 35 9.27 -30.14 -20.89
CA ASN A 35 9.45 -30.52 -22.28
C ASN A 35 9.37 -32.05 -22.41
N PHE A 36 8.39 -32.52 -23.17
CA PHE A 36 8.27 -33.91 -23.58
C PHE A 36 8.77 -34.03 -25.01
N SER A 37 9.78 -34.86 -25.23
CA SER A 37 10.28 -35.19 -26.58
C SER A 37 10.15 -36.69 -26.81
N GLY A 38 9.47 -37.05 -27.89
CA GLY A 38 9.26 -38.43 -28.31
C GLY A 38 9.46 -38.63 -29.81
N VAL A 39 9.69 -39.87 -30.23
CA VAL A 39 9.72 -40.25 -31.64
C VAL A 39 8.36 -40.84 -32.01
N SER A 40 7.78 -40.37 -33.13
CA SER A 40 6.52 -40.90 -33.65
C SER A 40 6.61 -42.42 -33.88
N GLY A 41 5.54 -43.16 -33.58
CA GLY A 41 5.53 -44.62 -33.61
C GLY A 41 5.79 -45.26 -34.99
N ASP A 42 5.59 -44.48 -36.06
CA ASP A 42 5.91 -44.83 -37.45
C ASP A 42 7.34 -44.44 -37.87
N GLY A 43 8.10 -43.78 -37.00
CA GLY A 43 9.46 -43.33 -37.24
C GLY A 43 9.58 -42.13 -38.18
N SER A 44 8.47 -41.45 -38.50
CA SER A 44 8.44 -40.35 -39.49
C SER A 44 8.79 -38.97 -38.92
N GLY A 45 8.98 -38.82 -37.60
CA GLY A 45 9.40 -37.55 -37.01
C GLY A 45 9.50 -37.52 -35.49
N PHE A 46 10.06 -36.43 -34.99
CA PHE A 46 10.07 -36.07 -33.57
C PHE A 46 8.80 -35.28 -33.22
N VAL A 47 8.18 -35.62 -32.09
CA VAL A 47 7.07 -34.87 -31.50
C VAL A 47 7.54 -34.24 -30.21
N SER A 48 7.42 -32.92 -30.13
CA SER A 48 7.72 -32.14 -28.93
C SER A 48 6.44 -31.49 -28.40
N ALA A 49 6.17 -31.65 -27.12
CA ALA A 49 5.12 -30.93 -26.42
C ALA A 49 5.74 -30.19 -25.23
N SER A 50 5.41 -28.91 -25.08
CA SER A 50 5.80 -28.10 -23.94
C SER A 50 4.56 -27.77 -23.13
N ILE A 51 4.51 -28.24 -21.88
CA ILE A 51 3.52 -27.77 -20.90
C ILE A 51 4.14 -26.58 -20.16
N LEU A 52 3.46 -25.44 -20.21
CA LEU A 52 3.82 -24.26 -19.42
C LEU A 52 3.32 -24.50 -17.99
N LEU A 53 4.25 -24.74 -17.06
CA LEU A 53 4.00 -24.67 -15.63
C LEU A 53 4.27 -23.21 -15.24
N MET A 54 3.26 -22.34 -15.25
CA MET A 54 3.40 -21.02 -14.63
C MET A 54 3.60 -21.25 -13.13
N THR A 55 4.83 -21.43 -12.69
CA THR A 55 5.18 -21.43 -11.27
C THR A 55 5.27 -19.98 -10.86
N ALA A 56 4.12 -19.36 -10.62
CA ALA A 56 4.14 -18.22 -9.73
C ALA A 56 4.76 -18.68 -8.39
N VAL A 57 5.38 -17.76 -7.67
CA VAL A 57 5.89 -18.09 -6.32
C VAL A 57 4.67 -18.51 -5.49
N ASP A 58 4.87 -19.56 -4.71
CA ASP A 58 3.87 -20.25 -3.91
C ASP A 58 4.65 -20.68 -2.66
N THR A 59 4.62 -19.81 -1.66
CA THR A 59 5.52 -19.82 -0.50
C THR A 59 5.17 -20.95 0.47
N ASP A 60 3.89 -21.28 0.65
CA ASP A 60 3.43 -22.37 1.51
C ASP A 60 3.21 -23.71 0.75
N GLY A 61 3.09 -23.67 -0.59
CA GLY A 61 2.93 -24.83 -1.45
C GLY A 61 1.50 -25.37 -1.52
N ASP A 62 0.47 -24.60 -1.20
CA ASP A 62 -0.92 -25.03 -1.22
C ASP A 62 -1.59 -24.97 -2.62
N GLY A 63 -0.93 -24.30 -3.57
CA GLY A 63 -1.33 -24.18 -4.96
C GLY A 63 -1.97 -22.83 -5.32
N ASP A 64 -2.17 -21.94 -4.35
CA ASP A 64 -2.49 -20.54 -4.60
C ASP A 64 -1.18 -19.71 -4.72
N PRO A 65 -1.00 -18.91 -5.78
CA PRO A 65 0.20 -18.08 -5.93
C PRO A 65 0.29 -16.92 -4.93
N ASP A 66 1.50 -16.58 -4.44
CA ASP A 66 1.77 -15.45 -3.53
C ASP A 66 1.17 -14.10 -4.00
N ALA A 67 1.01 -13.92 -5.31
CA ALA A 67 0.42 -12.69 -5.85
C ALA A 67 -1.11 -12.57 -5.62
N THR A 68 -1.74 -13.67 -5.20
CA THR A 68 -3.19 -13.84 -5.08
C THR A 68 -3.60 -14.60 -3.82
N ASP A 69 -2.66 -15.20 -3.12
CA ASP A 69 -2.86 -15.85 -1.83
C ASP A 69 -2.99 -14.75 -0.74
N PRO A 70 -4.01 -14.81 0.14
CA PRO A 70 -4.14 -13.90 1.28
C PRO A 70 -3.28 -14.23 2.51
N ASP A 71 -2.64 -15.39 2.53
CA ASP A 71 -1.83 -15.92 3.65
C ASP A 71 -0.65 -16.71 3.10
N ASP A 72 0.33 -15.99 2.51
CA ASP A 72 1.40 -16.51 1.66
C ASP A 72 2.26 -17.62 2.33
N ASP A 73 2.32 -17.67 3.67
CA ASP A 73 3.04 -18.70 4.42
C ASP A 73 2.15 -19.65 5.26
N ASN A 74 0.84 -19.42 5.23
CA ASN A 74 -0.23 -20.24 5.84
C ASN A 74 0.02 -20.56 7.31
N ASP A 75 0.58 -19.59 8.02
CA ASP A 75 0.76 -19.66 9.47
C ASP A 75 -0.52 -19.29 10.25
N GLY A 76 -1.56 -18.87 9.52
CA GLY A 76 -2.87 -18.50 10.01
C GLY A 76 -3.04 -17.00 10.23
N VAL A 77 -2.08 -16.17 9.83
CA VAL A 77 -2.13 -14.71 9.87
C VAL A 77 -2.03 -14.14 8.45
N ALA A 78 -3.15 -13.68 7.91
CA ALA A 78 -3.19 -13.05 6.59
C ALA A 78 -2.15 -11.92 6.42
N ASP A 79 -1.57 -11.78 5.22
CA ASP A 79 -0.41 -10.92 4.94
C ASP A 79 -0.60 -9.47 5.39
N ALA A 80 -1.82 -8.95 5.24
CA ALA A 80 -2.18 -7.59 5.62
C ALA A 80 -2.03 -7.32 7.13
N LEU A 81 -1.99 -8.38 7.93
CA LEU A 81 -1.88 -8.38 9.38
C LEU A 81 -0.55 -8.99 9.85
N ASP A 82 0.32 -9.43 8.95
CA ASP A 82 1.63 -9.98 9.28
C ASP A 82 2.79 -9.07 8.87
N ALA A 83 3.75 -8.88 9.77
CA ALA A 83 5.02 -8.22 9.47
C ALA A 83 5.99 -9.13 8.70
N PHE A 84 5.74 -10.44 8.63
CA PHE A 84 6.59 -11.42 7.95
C PHE A 84 5.77 -12.39 7.08
N PRO A 85 5.05 -11.91 6.06
CA PRO A 85 4.10 -12.71 5.26
C PRO A 85 4.71 -13.89 4.48
N PHE A 86 6.03 -14.08 4.49
CA PHE A 86 6.70 -15.19 3.77
C PHE A 86 7.53 -16.09 4.70
N ASP A 87 7.32 -16.01 6.02
CA ASP A 87 8.08 -16.75 7.03
C ASP A 87 7.14 -17.42 8.04
N PRO A 88 6.79 -18.72 7.83
CA PRO A 88 5.78 -19.41 8.64
C PRO A 88 6.21 -19.68 10.08
N THR A 89 7.44 -19.28 10.45
CA THR A 89 7.96 -19.41 11.81
C THR A 89 7.83 -18.14 12.62
N ARG A 90 7.35 -17.04 12.01
CA ARG A 90 7.40 -15.72 12.59
C ARG A 90 6.20 -14.84 12.21
N SER A 91 5.06 -15.03 12.85
CA SER A 91 3.99 -14.04 12.77
C SER A 91 4.16 -12.90 13.78
N ALA A 92 3.98 -11.66 13.35
CA ALA A 92 3.80 -10.53 14.26
C ALA A 92 2.76 -9.55 13.71
N PRO A 93 1.90 -8.93 14.55
CA PRO A 93 0.93 -7.98 14.07
C PRO A 93 1.62 -6.89 13.26
N ALA A 94 1.27 -6.79 11.97
CA ALA A 94 1.63 -5.66 11.15
C ALA A 94 1.26 -4.40 11.93
N ALA A 95 2.20 -3.46 12.04
CA ALA A 95 2.05 -2.30 12.91
C ALA A 95 0.86 -1.45 12.46
N THR A 96 -0.33 -1.72 13.02
CA THR A 96 -1.52 -0.94 12.69
C THR A 96 -1.36 0.43 13.33
N ARG A 97 -1.33 1.47 12.50
CA ARG A 97 -1.24 2.87 12.91
C ARG A 97 -2.55 3.55 12.53
N LEU A 98 -3.02 4.45 13.39
CA LEU A 98 -4.10 5.34 13.01
C LEU A 98 -3.59 6.23 11.87
N ALA A 99 -4.11 6.01 10.67
CA ALA A 99 -3.67 6.71 9.47
C ALA A 99 -4.32 8.08 9.29
N ASN A 100 -5.52 8.30 9.86
CA ASN A 100 -6.27 9.56 9.74
C ASN A 100 -7.20 9.79 10.94
N ILE A 101 -7.34 11.04 11.35
CA ILE A 101 -8.44 11.54 12.19
C ILE A 101 -8.98 12.84 11.59
N SER A 102 -10.30 13.02 11.64
CA SER A 102 -10.98 14.13 10.98
C SER A 102 -12.07 14.74 11.85
N THR A 103 -12.15 16.07 11.87
CA THR A 103 -13.21 16.81 12.54
C THR A 103 -13.85 17.79 11.56
N ARG A 104 -15.16 17.66 11.34
CA ARG A 104 -15.96 18.59 10.54
C ARG A 104 -16.85 19.42 11.46
N ALA A 105 -16.80 20.74 11.31
CA ALA A 105 -17.56 21.67 12.13
C ALA A 105 -17.79 23.01 11.41
N LEU A 106 -18.65 23.85 11.98
CA LEU A 106 -18.79 25.23 11.56
C LEU A 106 -17.62 26.06 12.11
N VAL A 107 -16.84 26.68 11.23
CA VAL A 107 -15.81 27.66 11.58
C VAL A 107 -16.49 29.02 11.75
N ARG A 108 -16.24 29.67 12.89
CA ARG A 108 -16.75 31.01 13.20
C ARG A 108 -15.56 31.94 13.50
N THR A 109 -15.87 33.15 13.94
CA THR A 109 -14.87 34.19 14.22
C THR A 109 -14.43 34.19 15.68
N GLY A 110 -13.40 34.99 16.00
CA GLY A 110 -12.89 35.11 17.37
C GLY A 110 -12.26 33.83 17.88
N GLY A 111 -12.74 33.34 19.03
CA GLY A 111 -12.30 32.08 19.65
C GLY A 111 -13.05 30.83 19.16
N GLU A 112 -14.11 31.00 18.38
CA GLU A 112 -14.98 29.91 17.90
C GLU A 112 -14.45 29.31 16.59
N VAL A 113 -13.16 29.00 16.57
CA VAL A 113 -12.47 28.42 15.42
C VAL A 113 -12.42 26.91 15.53
N MET A 114 -12.14 26.24 14.42
CA MET A 114 -12.04 24.79 14.42
C MET A 114 -10.66 24.35 14.87
N ASN A 115 -10.62 23.41 15.82
CA ASN A 115 -9.39 22.84 16.34
C ASN A 115 -9.35 21.34 16.07
N GLY A 116 -8.20 20.84 15.63
CA GLY A 116 -7.89 19.42 15.49
C GLY A 116 -6.65 19.08 16.30
N GLY A 117 -6.79 18.27 17.34
CA GLY A 117 -5.68 17.86 18.20
C GLY A 117 -5.12 16.51 17.77
N VAL A 118 -3.79 16.36 17.83
CA VAL A 118 -3.10 15.09 17.59
C VAL A 118 -1.94 14.92 18.56
N ILE A 119 -1.69 13.68 18.98
CA ILE A 119 -0.52 13.31 19.78
C ILE A 119 0.35 12.38 18.95
N ILE A 120 1.60 12.79 18.73
CA ILE A 120 2.61 11.99 18.05
C ILE A 120 3.40 11.23 19.11
N SER A 121 3.27 9.91 19.11
CA SER A 121 3.97 9.00 20.03
C SER A 121 5.16 8.31 19.34
N GLY A 122 6.11 7.85 20.14
CA GLY A 122 7.35 7.20 19.69
C GLY A 122 8.58 7.92 20.22
N THR A 123 9.74 7.59 19.70
CA THR A 123 11.03 8.22 20.04
C THR A 123 11.62 9.04 18.90
N GLU A 124 11.21 8.75 17.67
CA GLU A 124 11.73 9.39 16.46
C GLU A 124 10.76 10.43 15.89
N PRO A 125 11.26 11.44 15.16
CA PRO A 125 10.43 12.35 14.39
C PRO A 125 9.56 11.61 13.38
N LYS A 126 8.34 12.10 13.16
CA LYS A 126 7.42 11.59 12.15
C LYS A 126 6.92 12.70 11.25
N THR A 127 6.77 12.41 9.96
CA THR A 127 6.10 13.32 9.03
C THR A 127 4.59 13.20 9.21
N ILE A 128 3.94 14.32 9.50
CA ILE A 128 2.50 14.44 9.57
C ILE A 128 1.99 15.31 8.43
N PHE A 129 0.84 14.94 7.87
CA PHE A 129 0.12 15.77 6.91
C PHE A 129 -1.13 16.30 7.57
N VAL A 130 -1.33 17.61 7.53
CA VAL A 130 -2.49 18.27 8.14
C VAL A 130 -3.20 19.05 7.05
N THR A 131 -4.52 18.89 6.93
CA THR A 131 -5.30 19.65 5.95
C THR A 131 -6.41 20.43 6.62
N GLY A 132 -6.66 21.65 6.15
CA GLY A 132 -7.83 22.46 6.45
C GLY A 132 -8.60 22.67 5.17
N ARG A 133 -9.75 22.00 5.02
CA ARG A 133 -10.52 22.03 3.78
C ARG A 133 -11.87 22.66 3.96
N GLY A 134 -12.29 23.41 2.95
CA GLY A 134 -13.55 24.14 2.90
C GLY A 134 -14.15 24.03 1.51
N PRO A 135 -13.57 24.69 0.48
CA PRO A 135 -14.17 24.72 -0.85
C PRO A 135 -14.33 23.36 -1.50
N CYS A 136 -13.40 22.42 -1.30
CA CYS A 136 -13.58 21.07 -1.88
C CYS A 136 -14.73 20.29 -1.25
N LEU A 137 -15.35 20.77 -0.17
CA LEU A 137 -16.49 20.09 0.45
C LEU A 137 -17.79 20.26 -0.36
N ASP A 138 -17.86 21.27 -1.22
CA ASP A 138 -19.01 21.52 -2.08
C ASP A 138 -19.25 20.35 -3.05
N GLN A 139 -18.17 19.72 -3.54
CA GLN A 139 -18.25 18.53 -4.40
C GLN A 139 -18.91 17.33 -3.71
N PHE A 140 -18.94 17.32 -2.37
CA PHE A 140 -19.59 16.30 -1.55
C PHE A 140 -20.99 16.73 -1.08
N GLY A 141 -21.53 17.83 -1.62
CA GLY A 141 -22.85 18.35 -1.30
C GLY A 141 -22.96 18.95 0.11
N VAL A 142 -21.83 19.38 0.70
CA VAL A 142 -21.83 20.06 1.99
C VAL A 142 -22.25 21.52 1.77
N PRO A 143 -23.36 22.00 2.36
CA PRO A 143 -23.79 23.38 2.18
C PRO A 143 -22.97 24.35 3.05
N ASN A 144 -22.90 25.61 2.62
CA ASN A 144 -22.26 26.71 3.35
C ASN A 144 -20.82 26.39 3.77
N THR A 145 -20.02 25.88 2.82
CA THR A 145 -18.60 25.59 3.05
C THR A 145 -17.82 26.84 3.42
N LEU A 146 -16.71 26.67 4.12
CA LEU A 146 -15.76 27.75 4.34
C LEU A 146 -15.04 28.06 3.02
N ASP A 147 -15.19 29.28 2.49
CA ASP A 147 -14.69 29.62 1.15
C ASP A 147 -13.16 29.74 1.04
N ASP A 148 -12.49 30.07 2.14
CA ASP A 148 -11.04 30.31 2.17
C ASP A 148 -10.48 29.92 3.57
N PRO A 149 -10.20 28.63 3.81
CA PRO A 149 -9.60 28.13 5.04
C PRO A 149 -8.11 28.49 5.18
N GLN A 150 -7.77 29.19 6.25
CA GLN A 150 -6.40 29.31 6.75
C GLN A 150 -6.13 28.28 7.85
N LEU A 151 -5.10 27.46 7.65
CA LEU A 151 -4.59 26.46 8.59
C LEU A 151 -3.35 26.98 9.32
N GLN A 152 -3.33 26.80 10.63
CA GLN A 152 -2.16 27.04 11.49
C GLN A 152 -1.91 25.83 12.36
N PHE A 153 -0.65 25.45 12.55
CA PHE A 153 -0.26 24.27 13.31
C PHE A 153 0.68 24.66 14.45
N PHE A 154 0.34 24.28 15.68
CA PHE A 154 1.03 24.70 16.90
C PHE A 154 1.55 23.50 17.70
N ASP A 155 2.68 23.70 18.37
CA ASP A 155 3.20 22.76 19.37
C ASP A 155 2.52 22.94 20.74
N VAL A 156 2.86 22.07 21.69
CA VAL A 156 2.32 22.10 23.07
C VAL A 156 2.67 23.37 23.84
N ALA A 157 3.74 24.08 23.47
CA ALA A 157 4.14 25.34 24.07
C ALA A 157 3.42 26.55 23.45
N GLY A 158 2.62 26.32 22.39
CA GLY A 158 1.89 27.35 21.66
C GLY A 158 2.73 28.06 20.60
N ASN A 159 3.89 27.53 20.24
CA ASN A 159 4.69 28.07 19.13
C ASN A 159 4.08 27.64 17.81
N LEU A 160 4.05 28.55 16.84
CA LEU A 160 3.67 28.22 15.47
C LEU A 160 4.75 27.33 14.85
N VAL A 161 4.35 26.12 14.47
CA VAL A 161 5.19 25.15 13.78
C VAL A 161 5.16 25.43 12.28
N ASP A 162 3.97 25.58 11.72
CA ASP A 162 3.77 25.88 10.30
C ASP A 162 2.38 26.50 10.06
N SER A 163 2.17 27.14 8.91
CA SER A 163 0.89 27.74 8.54
C SER A 163 0.70 27.81 7.03
N ASN A 164 -0.55 27.69 6.58
CA ASN A 164 -0.88 27.77 5.17
C ASN A 164 -2.34 28.19 4.92
N ASP A 165 -2.63 28.93 3.86
CA ASP A 165 -3.99 29.27 3.40
C ASP A 165 -4.31 28.67 2.02
N ASP A 166 -3.36 28.65 1.09
CA ASP A 166 -3.50 28.01 -0.22
C ASP A 166 -2.48 26.86 -0.38
N TRP A 167 -2.96 25.61 -0.44
CA TRP A 167 -2.09 24.43 -0.40
C TRP A 167 -0.98 24.42 -1.46
N ALA A 168 -1.28 24.90 -2.66
CA ALA A 168 -0.36 24.90 -3.79
C ALA A 168 0.74 25.97 -3.69
N ASP A 169 0.54 27.00 -2.87
CA ASP A 169 1.47 28.13 -2.72
C ASP A 169 2.48 27.89 -1.59
N HIS A 170 2.27 26.86 -0.76
CA HIS A 170 3.15 26.52 0.34
C HIS A 170 4.53 26.02 -0.15
N PRO A 171 5.66 26.47 0.45
CA PRO A 171 7.00 26.03 0.03
C PRO A 171 7.20 24.51 0.03
N ASN A 172 6.52 23.80 0.94
CA ASN A 172 6.60 22.34 1.08
C ASN A 172 5.45 21.60 0.37
N GLN A 173 4.71 22.23 -0.55
CA GLN A 173 3.55 21.58 -1.20
C GLN A 173 3.89 20.27 -1.92
N ALA A 174 5.11 20.16 -2.47
CA ALA A 174 5.58 18.94 -3.14
C ALA A 174 5.72 17.73 -2.20
N ALA A 175 5.82 17.96 -0.89
CA ALA A 175 5.87 16.89 0.12
C ALA A 175 4.48 16.35 0.47
N VAL A 176 3.40 17.01 0.05
CA VAL A 176 2.03 16.54 0.29
C VAL A 176 1.70 15.39 -0.66
N PRO A 177 1.41 14.17 -0.14
CA PRO A 177 1.08 13.01 -0.96
C PRO A 177 -0.19 13.22 -1.77
N GLU A 178 -0.24 12.61 -2.96
CA GLU A 178 -1.40 12.69 -3.86
C GLU A 178 -2.69 12.23 -3.19
N SER A 179 -2.62 11.22 -2.32
CA SER A 179 -3.77 10.64 -1.62
C SER A 179 -4.47 11.59 -0.64
N VAL A 180 -3.79 12.64 -0.18
CA VAL A 180 -4.33 13.61 0.81
C VAL A 180 -4.32 15.04 0.29
N ARG A 181 -3.87 15.26 -0.94
CA ARG A 181 -3.78 16.57 -1.55
C ARG A 181 -5.18 17.18 -1.72
N PRO A 182 -5.41 18.41 -1.23
CA PRO A 182 -6.68 19.08 -1.46
C PRO A 182 -6.95 19.31 -2.94
N GLN A 183 -8.23 19.26 -3.32
CA GLN A 183 -8.65 19.37 -4.73
C GLN A 183 -8.99 20.82 -5.11
N ALA A 184 -9.37 21.67 -4.14
CA ALA A 184 -9.61 23.08 -4.39
C ALA A 184 -8.35 23.90 -4.12
N ALA A 185 -8.10 24.92 -4.95
CA ALA A 185 -6.92 25.78 -4.83
C ALA A 185 -6.84 26.52 -3.49
N LYS A 186 -8.01 26.83 -2.91
CA LYS A 186 -8.19 27.57 -1.65
C LYS A 186 -8.25 26.70 -0.40
N ASP A 187 -8.13 25.37 -0.54
CA ASP A 187 -7.92 24.55 0.64
C ASP A 187 -6.47 24.67 1.13
N ALA A 188 -6.23 24.45 2.42
CA ALA A 188 -4.91 24.49 3.02
C ALA A 188 -4.37 23.08 3.33
N ALA A 189 -3.06 22.90 3.17
CA ALA A 189 -2.35 21.69 3.59
C ALA A 189 -0.93 21.99 4.11
N ILE A 190 -0.51 21.24 5.12
CA ILE A 190 0.83 21.30 5.71
C ILE A 190 1.41 19.89 5.68
N ALA A 191 2.68 19.79 5.28
CA ALA A 191 3.49 18.58 5.38
C ALA A 191 4.72 18.92 6.22
N VAL A 192 4.83 18.34 7.41
CA VAL A 192 5.88 18.72 8.37
C VAL A 192 6.38 17.53 9.17
N ALA A 193 7.69 17.45 9.36
CA ALA A 193 8.32 16.50 10.27
C ALA A 193 8.28 17.06 11.70
N VAL A 194 7.73 16.30 12.63
CA VAL A 194 7.57 16.70 14.03
C VAL A 194 8.15 15.66 14.98
N ASN A 195 8.74 16.14 16.07
CA ASN A 195 9.14 15.27 17.17
C ASN A 195 7.90 14.69 17.87
N PRO A 196 8.05 13.59 18.63
CA PRO A 196 7.00 13.12 19.52
C PRO A 196 6.51 14.24 20.46
N GLY A 197 5.20 14.45 20.53
CA GLY A 197 4.60 15.58 21.23
C GLY A 197 3.11 15.77 20.93
N ALA A 198 2.48 16.71 21.65
CA ALA A 198 1.11 17.13 21.40
C ALA A 198 1.08 18.36 20.49
N TYR A 199 0.18 18.34 19.50
CA TYR A 199 0.04 19.39 18.51
C TYR A 199 -1.42 19.74 18.29
N THR A 200 -1.67 21.00 17.89
CA THR A 200 -3.01 21.50 17.57
C THR A 200 -3.00 22.18 16.21
N ALA A 201 -3.85 21.68 15.32
CA ALA A 201 -4.23 22.34 14.08
C ALA A 201 -5.41 23.28 14.35
N ILE A 202 -5.35 24.50 13.83
CA ILE A 202 -6.41 25.50 13.91
C ILE A 202 -6.80 25.91 12.50
N VAL A 203 -8.09 25.82 12.17
CA VAL A 203 -8.65 26.27 10.90
C VAL A 203 -9.53 27.50 11.14
N ARG A 204 -9.25 28.57 10.40
CA ARG A 204 -9.96 29.86 10.41
C ARG A 204 -10.39 30.24 9.00
N GLY A 205 -11.40 31.08 8.85
CA GLY A 205 -11.67 31.72 7.57
C GLY A 205 -10.82 32.96 7.36
N VAL A 206 -10.18 33.10 6.20
CA VAL A 206 -9.50 34.33 5.80
C VAL A 206 -10.48 35.51 5.86
N GLY A 207 -10.01 36.67 6.34
CA GLY A 207 -10.84 37.86 6.50
C GLY A 207 -11.98 37.73 7.53
N GLY A 208 -11.99 36.66 8.35
CA GLY A 208 -13.08 36.39 9.29
C GLY A 208 -14.30 35.72 8.64
N ALA A 209 -14.11 35.05 7.51
CA ALA A 209 -15.15 34.23 6.90
C ALA A 209 -15.61 33.09 7.83
N THR A 210 -16.86 32.65 7.65
CA THR A 210 -17.46 31.56 8.42
C THR A 210 -18.05 30.55 7.46
N GLY A 211 -18.03 29.27 7.84
CA GLY A 211 -18.55 28.21 7.00
C GLY A 211 -18.16 26.84 7.53
N VAL A 212 -18.70 25.79 6.92
CA VAL A 212 -18.35 24.41 7.26
C VAL A 212 -16.97 24.10 6.71
N GLY A 213 -16.06 23.72 7.60
CA GLY A 213 -14.73 23.22 7.23
C GLY A 213 -14.52 21.81 7.75
N ILE A 214 -13.41 21.20 7.37
CA ILE A 214 -12.88 19.99 7.97
C ILE A 214 -11.39 20.19 8.25
N VAL A 215 -10.95 19.74 9.43
CA VAL A 215 -9.55 19.62 9.78
C VAL A 215 -9.20 18.15 9.91
N GLU A 216 -8.10 17.75 9.27
CA GLU A 216 -7.64 16.36 9.25
C GLU A 216 -6.15 16.29 9.55
N ALA A 217 -5.75 15.19 10.19
CA ALA A 217 -4.37 14.84 10.43
C ALA A 217 -4.12 13.41 9.95
N PHE A 218 -3.13 13.24 9.08
CA PHE A 218 -2.75 11.98 8.48
C PHE A 218 -1.34 11.58 8.88
N LEU A 219 -1.16 10.28 9.09
CA LEU A 219 0.13 9.64 9.24
C LEU A 219 0.21 8.51 8.22
N ILE A 220 1.02 8.70 7.19
CA ILE A 220 1.17 7.77 6.07
C ILE A 220 2.64 7.38 6.03
N GLU A 221 2.93 6.08 6.08
CA GLU A 221 4.27 5.50 5.97
C GLU A 221 4.56 5.05 4.53
#